data_AF-A0A0D9P2S7-F1
#
_entry.id   AF-A0A0D9P2S7-F1
#
_cell.length_a   1.000
_cell.length_b   1.000
_cell.length_c   1.000
_cell.angle_alpha   90.00
_cell.angle_beta   90.00
_cell.angle_gamma   90.00
#
_symmetry.space_group_name_H-M   'P 1'
#
loop_
_entity.id
_entity.type
_entity.pdbx_description
1 polymer ?
#
loop_
_entity_poly.entity_id
_entity_poly.type
_entity_poly.pdbx_seq_one_letter_code
_entity_poly.pdbx_strand_id
1 'polypeptide(L)'
;MNLFYMFLQTAAFVLVWTLVHRHVASHGPVAVARKAVMLNSWFYSLASAVLLGLMFVPQYEHAARRIYHLSKFYEDVDVLGVRAGGGEIELHFAVHHLTTPYLTYVRVLHYSQGWKAVAAPNAFHHVLMYAYFGGVGALRSVLPVTGTIQLLLGLGGEAWLLWKKRVDGEQPLWPHEFAVSLFGIYFVLWLRELRQKASIKGKVAKFKSA
;
A
#
# COMPACT_ATOMS: atom_id res chain seq x y z
N MET A 1 14.09 -1.45 -13.91
CA MET A 1 13.05 -2.41 -14.31
C MET A 1 12.23 -1.77 -15.42
N ASN A 2 11.92 -2.49 -16.49
CA ASN A 2 11.04 -1.97 -17.54
C ASN A 2 9.62 -2.53 -17.35
N LEU A 3 8.63 -1.97 -18.06
CA LEU A 3 7.23 -2.34 -17.91
C LEU A 3 6.96 -3.84 -18.21
N PHE A 4 7.71 -4.44 -19.14
CA PHE A 4 7.61 -5.86 -19.45
C PHE A 4 7.92 -6.76 -18.25
N TYR A 5 9.02 -6.49 -17.53
CA TYR A 5 9.36 -7.23 -16.31
C TYR A 5 8.32 -7.06 -15.21
N MET A 6 7.66 -5.90 -15.13
CA MET A 6 6.58 -5.68 -14.18
C MET A 6 5.36 -6.53 -14.51
N PHE A 7 4.97 -6.63 -15.78
CA PHE A 7 3.87 -7.52 -16.19
C PHE A 7 4.19 -8.99 -15.90
N LEU A 8 5.41 -9.44 -16.20
CA LEU A 8 5.84 -10.80 -15.86
C LEU A 8 5.79 -11.05 -14.35
N GLN A 9 6.27 -10.10 -13.56
CA GLN A 9 6.21 -10.18 -12.11
C GLN A 9 4.76 -10.24 -11.61
N THR A 10 3.86 -9.39 -12.12
CA THR A 10 2.44 -9.39 -11.73
C THR A 10 1.77 -10.71 -12.12
N ALA A 11 2.06 -11.24 -13.30
CA ALA A 11 1.54 -12.54 -13.73
C ALA A 11 2.04 -13.67 -12.82
N ALA A 12 3.34 -13.68 -12.49
CA ALA A 12 3.91 -14.63 -11.54
C ALA A 12 3.28 -14.51 -10.15
N PHE A 13 3.09 -13.29 -9.66
CA PHE A 13 2.41 -13.02 -8.38
C PHE A 13 0.99 -13.55 -8.38
N VAL A 14 0.17 -13.24 -9.40
CA VAL A 14 -1.22 -13.71 -9.50
C VAL A 14 -1.29 -15.23 -9.58
N LEU A 15 -0.37 -15.87 -10.30
CA LEU A 15 -0.26 -17.33 -10.34
C LEU A 15 0.02 -17.90 -8.95
N VAL A 16 1.03 -17.38 -8.25
CA VAL A 16 1.39 -17.83 -6.90
C VAL A 16 0.24 -17.60 -5.92
N TRP A 17 -0.39 -16.42 -5.96
CA TRP A 17 -1.56 -16.12 -5.13
C TRP A 17 -2.70 -17.11 -5.39
N THR A 18 -2.99 -17.42 -6.65
CA THR A 18 -4.01 -18.42 -7.02
C THR A 18 -3.68 -19.81 -6.46
N LEU A 19 -2.42 -20.23 -6.55
CA LEU A 19 -1.97 -21.51 -6.00
C LEU A 19 -2.10 -21.56 -4.48
N VAL A 20 -1.67 -20.51 -3.77
CA VAL A 20 -1.84 -20.39 -2.31
C VAL A 20 -3.31 -20.41 -1.94
N HIS A 21 -4.15 -19.68 -2.69
CA HIS A 21 -5.59 -19.65 -2.45
C HIS A 21 -6.22 -21.04 -2.55
N ARG A 22 -5.90 -21.80 -3.61
CA ARG A 22 -6.38 -23.17 -3.81
C ARG A 22 -5.87 -24.13 -2.75
N HIS A 23 -4.59 -24.01 -2.38
CA HIS A 23 -4.00 -24.81 -1.32
C HIS A 23 -4.75 -24.60 0.00
N VAL A 24 -4.93 -23.35 0.43
CA VAL A 24 -5.62 -22.99 1.68
C VAL A 24 -7.08 -23.41 1.66
N ALA A 25 -7.76 -23.30 0.51
CA ALA A 25 -9.14 -23.75 0.37
C ALA A 25 -9.28 -25.27 0.51
N SER A 26 -8.26 -26.04 0.12
CA SER A 26 -8.32 -27.50 0.11
C SER A 26 -7.74 -28.15 1.37
N HIS A 27 -6.73 -27.52 1.98
CA HIS A 27 -5.94 -28.10 3.09
C HIS A 27 -5.98 -27.26 4.37
N GLY A 28 -6.63 -26.09 4.34
CA GLY A 28 -6.64 -25.14 5.44
C GLY A 28 -5.38 -24.25 5.50
N PRO A 29 -5.30 -23.37 6.51
CA PRO A 29 -4.20 -22.41 6.63
C PRO A 29 -2.84 -23.05 6.87
N VAL A 30 -1.78 -22.42 6.34
CA VAL A 30 -0.40 -22.85 6.58
C VAL A 30 0.02 -22.49 8.01
N ALA A 31 0.38 -23.50 8.80
CA ALA A 31 0.61 -23.36 10.25
C ALA A 31 1.60 -22.26 10.63
N VAL A 32 2.66 -22.07 9.84
CA VAL A 32 3.73 -21.08 10.11
C VAL A 32 3.47 -19.69 9.52
N ALA A 33 2.44 -19.52 8.67
CA ALA A 33 2.23 -18.28 7.93
C ALA A 33 2.06 -17.06 8.85
N ARG A 34 1.28 -17.19 9.93
CA ARG A 34 1.04 -16.07 10.86
C ARG A 34 2.31 -15.59 11.54
N LYS A 35 3.18 -16.52 11.96
CA LYS A 35 4.48 -16.18 12.57
C LYS A 35 5.41 -15.53 11.54
N ALA A 36 5.45 -16.05 10.32
CA ALA A 36 6.24 -15.49 9.24
C ALA A 36 5.80 -14.06 8.90
N VAL A 37 4.49 -13.80 8.80
CA VAL A 37 3.93 -12.45 8.56
C VAL A 37 4.30 -11.48 9.69
N MET A 38 4.23 -11.92 10.95
CA MET A 38 4.60 -11.08 12.08
C MET A 38 6.09 -10.69 12.05
N LEU A 39 6.98 -11.66 11.76
CA LEU A 39 8.42 -11.41 11.62
C LEU A 39 8.72 -10.50 10.41
N ASN A 40 8.06 -10.75 9.28
CA ASN A 40 8.13 -9.89 8.10
C ASN A 40 7.71 -8.46 8.44
N SER A 41 6.67 -8.29 9.23
CA SER A 41 6.16 -6.98 9.61
C SER A 41 7.15 -6.20 10.49
N TRP A 42 7.87 -6.86 11.40
CA TRP A 42 8.96 -6.19 12.14
C TRP A 42 10.06 -5.69 11.21
N PHE A 43 10.55 -6.56 10.32
CA PHE A 43 11.55 -6.19 9.33
C PHE A 43 11.07 -5.01 8.48
N TYR A 44 9.85 -5.10 7.96
CA TYR A 44 9.33 -4.14 7.00
C TYR A 44 8.96 -2.80 7.66
N SER A 45 8.57 -2.80 8.93
CA SER A 45 8.42 -1.58 9.75
C SER A 45 9.76 -0.83 9.86
N LEU A 46 10.85 -1.54 10.19
CA LEU A 46 12.18 -0.94 10.28
C LEU A 46 12.68 -0.46 8.92
N ALA A 47 12.52 -1.27 7.88
CA ALA A 47 12.89 -0.91 6.51
C ALA A 47 12.15 0.35 6.04
N SER A 48 10.86 0.47 6.36
CA SER A 48 10.06 1.66 6.04
C SER A 48 10.56 2.91 6.77
N ALA A 49 11.01 2.79 8.02
CA ALA A 49 11.55 3.90 8.79
C ALA A 49 12.90 4.38 8.23
N VAL A 50 13.79 3.43 7.90
CA VAL A 50 15.07 3.73 7.24
C VAL A 50 14.82 4.41 5.90
N LEU A 51 13.92 3.85 5.08
CA LEU A 51 13.57 4.41 3.78
C LEU A 51 13.02 5.83 3.91
N LEU A 52 12.12 6.09 4.87
CA LEU A 52 11.59 7.43 5.14
C LEU A 52 12.73 8.41 5.43
N GLY A 53 13.69 8.05 6.28
CA GLY A 53 14.88 8.86 6.53
C GLY A 53 15.69 9.14 5.26
N LEU A 54 15.95 8.10 4.46
CA LEU A 54 16.71 8.23 3.20
C LEU A 54 16.04 9.20 2.20
N MET A 55 14.72 9.34 2.18
CA MET A 55 14.02 10.26 1.27
C MET A 55 14.42 11.74 1.49
N PHE A 56 14.84 12.09 2.70
CA PHE A 56 15.19 13.46 3.09
C PHE A 56 16.69 13.76 3.06
N VAL A 57 17.51 12.78 2.69
CA VAL A 57 18.95 12.97 2.51
C VAL A 57 19.23 13.12 1.00
N PRO A 58 19.62 14.32 0.51
CA PRO A 58 19.72 14.58 -0.94
C PRO A 58 20.62 13.59 -1.69
N GLN A 59 21.73 13.17 -1.07
CA GLN A 59 22.68 12.22 -1.67
C GLN A 59 22.07 10.85 -1.98
N TYR A 60 20.98 10.48 -1.30
CA TYR A 60 20.32 9.18 -1.46
C TYR A 60 19.03 9.27 -2.27
N GLU A 61 18.68 10.41 -2.87
CA GLU A 61 17.37 10.59 -3.52
C GLU A 61 17.09 9.55 -4.62
N HIS A 62 18.07 9.27 -5.49
CA HIS A 62 17.92 8.25 -6.53
C HIS A 62 17.76 6.84 -5.97
N ALA A 63 18.52 6.51 -4.92
CA ALA A 63 18.44 5.22 -4.25
C ALA A 63 17.09 5.06 -3.53
N ALA A 64 16.65 6.08 -2.80
CA ALA A 64 15.38 6.09 -2.07
C ALA A 64 14.19 5.86 -3.00
N ARG A 65 14.18 6.49 -4.20
CA ARG A 65 13.13 6.25 -5.21
C ARG A 65 13.09 4.80 -5.68
N ARG A 66 14.25 4.21 -5.97
CA ARG A 66 14.36 2.81 -6.41
C ARG A 66 13.95 1.85 -5.30
N ILE A 67 14.41 2.08 -4.08
CA ILE A 67 14.07 1.25 -2.92
C ILE A 67 12.57 1.34 -2.65
N TYR A 68 11.98 2.54 -2.66
CA TYR A 68 10.54 2.72 -2.49
C TYR A 68 9.72 2.00 -3.57
N HIS A 69 10.13 2.09 -4.83
CA HIS A 69 9.46 1.35 -5.91
C HIS A 69 9.57 -0.17 -5.71
N LEU A 70 10.77 -0.67 -5.38
CA LEU A 70 10.99 -2.10 -5.12
C LEU A 70 10.20 -2.60 -3.90
N SER A 71 10.02 -1.75 -2.89
CA SER A 71 9.24 -2.09 -1.70
C SER A 71 7.81 -2.44 -2.08
N LYS A 72 7.21 -1.79 -3.09
CA LYS A 72 5.85 -2.09 -3.53
C LYS A 72 5.67 -3.48 -4.11
N PHE A 73 6.72 -4.08 -4.66
CA PHE A 73 6.70 -5.49 -5.07
C PHE A 73 6.90 -6.43 -3.89
N TYR A 74 7.73 -6.03 -2.93
CA TYR A 74 7.93 -6.81 -1.72
C TYR A 74 6.61 -6.97 -0.93
N GLU A 75 5.74 -5.97 -0.99
CA GLU A 75 4.42 -6.00 -0.34
C GLU A 75 3.48 -7.10 -0.87
N ASP A 76 3.77 -7.71 -2.02
CA ASP A 76 3.06 -8.92 -2.47
C ASP A 76 3.17 -10.07 -1.46
N VAL A 77 4.24 -10.11 -0.67
CA VAL A 77 4.42 -11.05 0.45
C VAL A 77 3.29 -10.91 1.47
N ASP A 78 2.72 -9.72 1.65
CA ASP A 78 1.62 -9.50 2.59
C ASP A 78 0.32 -10.12 2.08
N VAL A 79 0.03 -9.99 0.79
CA VAL A 79 -1.13 -10.65 0.16
C VAL A 79 -1.03 -12.16 0.30
N LEU A 80 0.14 -12.71 -0.03
CA LEU A 80 0.40 -14.15 0.11
C LEU A 80 0.33 -14.59 1.58
N GLY A 81 0.89 -13.80 2.50
CA GLY A 81 0.93 -14.09 3.92
C GLY A 81 -0.45 -14.06 4.57
N VAL A 82 -1.26 -13.04 4.29
CA VAL A 82 -2.66 -12.95 4.75
C VAL A 82 -3.44 -14.15 4.23
N ARG A 83 -3.32 -14.48 2.94
CA ARG A 83 -4.05 -15.61 2.37
C ARG A 83 -3.59 -16.94 2.96
N ALA A 84 -2.27 -17.17 3.06
CA ALA A 84 -1.69 -18.39 3.64
C ALA A 84 -2.08 -18.57 5.11
N GLY A 85 -2.27 -17.49 5.86
CA GLY A 85 -2.74 -17.48 7.24
C GLY A 85 -4.25 -17.76 7.42
N GLY A 86 -4.98 -17.97 6.32
CA GLY A 86 -6.42 -18.18 6.30
C GLY A 86 -7.25 -16.89 6.30
N GLY A 87 -6.62 -15.75 6.06
CA GLY A 87 -7.30 -14.46 5.97
C GLY A 87 -8.02 -14.27 4.64
N GLU A 88 -9.04 -13.42 4.68
CA GLU A 88 -9.69 -12.88 3.50
C GLU A 88 -8.95 -11.63 3.01
N ILE A 89 -8.86 -11.48 1.70
CA ILE A 89 -8.21 -10.34 1.06
C ILE A 89 -9.28 -9.30 0.72
N GLU A 90 -9.24 -8.18 1.42
CA GLU A 90 -10.15 -7.06 1.19
C GLU A 90 -9.87 -6.39 -0.16
N LEU A 91 -10.89 -5.79 -0.77
CA LEU A 91 -10.80 -5.28 -2.14
C LEU A 91 -9.83 -4.10 -2.29
N HIS A 92 -9.84 -3.14 -1.35
CA HIS A 92 -8.87 -2.03 -1.36
C HIS A 92 -7.45 -2.58 -1.34
N PHE A 93 -7.20 -3.55 -0.46
CA PHE A 93 -5.89 -4.17 -0.29
C PHE A 93 -5.43 -4.88 -1.57
N ALA A 94 -6.31 -5.69 -2.20
CA ALA A 94 -6.01 -6.34 -3.47
C ALA A 94 -5.70 -5.36 -4.61
N VAL A 95 -6.58 -4.36 -4.81
CA VAL A 95 -6.41 -3.36 -5.87
C VAL A 95 -5.14 -2.55 -5.62
N HIS A 96 -4.93 -2.08 -4.38
CA HIS A 96 -3.76 -1.33 -3.99
C HIS A 96 -2.46 -2.08 -4.31
N HIS A 97 -2.31 -3.34 -3.89
CA HIS A 97 -1.07 -4.08 -4.12
C HIS A 97 -0.85 -4.41 -5.60
N LEU A 98 -1.91 -4.67 -6.37
CA LEU A 98 -1.77 -4.91 -7.81
C LEU A 98 -1.36 -3.66 -8.60
N THR A 99 -1.87 -2.47 -8.24
CA THR A 99 -1.67 -1.26 -9.06
C THR A 99 -0.59 -0.31 -8.55
N THR A 100 -0.20 -0.39 -7.27
CA THR A 100 0.80 0.54 -6.70
C THR A 100 2.22 0.36 -7.27
N PRO A 101 2.69 -0.84 -7.67
CA PRO A 101 3.94 -0.96 -8.41
C PRO A 101 3.93 -0.14 -9.72
N TYR A 102 2.80 -0.13 -10.45
CA TYR A 102 2.63 0.68 -11.66
C TYR A 102 2.55 2.17 -11.35
N LEU A 103 1.83 2.56 -10.30
CA LEU A 103 1.80 3.95 -9.82
C LEU A 103 3.20 4.47 -9.52
N THR A 104 3.99 3.71 -8.76
CA THR A 104 5.34 4.13 -8.36
C THR A 104 6.35 4.07 -9.49
N TYR A 105 6.19 3.15 -10.43
CA TYR A 105 6.97 3.17 -11.68
C TYR A 105 6.80 4.53 -12.38
N VAL A 106 5.56 4.95 -12.62
CA VAL A 106 5.26 6.21 -13.30
C VAL A 106 5.68 7.42 -12.48
N ARG A 107 5.22 7.52 -11.22
CA ARG A 107 5.33 8.76 -10.41
C ARG A 107 6.55 8.87 -9.53
N VAL A 108 7.24 7.76 -9.26
CA VAL A 108 8.44 7.79 -8.44
C VAL A 108 9.68 7.63 -9.32
N LEU A 109 9.69 6.70 -10.29
CA LEU A 109 10.89 6.48 -11.10
C LEU A 109 11.01 7.42 -12.31
N HIS A 110 9.93 7.60 -13.07
CA HIS A 110 10.01 8.27 -14.38
C HIS A 110 9.62 9.75 -14.33
N TYR A 111 8.46 10.06 -13.77
CA TYR A 111 7.98 11.42 -13.59
C TYR A 111 8.03 11.73 -12.11
N SER A 112 9.19 12.13 -11.58
CA SER A 112 9.39 12.18 -10.13
C SER A 112 9.10 13.53 -9.48
N GLN A 113 8.66 14.55 -10.24
CA GLN A 113 8.36 15.86 -9.67
C GLN A 113 7.33 15.73 -8.53
N GLY A 114 7.70 16.16 -7.32
CA GLY A 114 6.84 16.11 -6.14
C GLY A 114 6.65 14.71 -5.50
N TRP A 115 7.38 13.68 -5.93
CA TRP A 115 7.17 12.28 -5.51
C TRP A 115 7.17 12.06 -3.98
N LYS A 116 7.95 12.84 -3.22
CA LYS A 116 8.05 12.74 -1.75
C LYS A 116 6.74 13.07 -1.05
N ALA A 117 5.92 13.97 -1.61
CA ALA A 117 4.61 14.31 -1.05
C ALA A 117 3.66 13.12 -1.00
N VAL A 118 3.88 12.14 -1.88
CA VAL A 118 3.13 10.88 -1.93
C VAL A 118 3.85 9.79 -1.13
N ALA A 119 5.15 9.61 -1.37
CA ALA A 119 5.90 8.47 -0.85
C ALA A 119 6.21 8.58 0.64
N ALA A 120 6.46 9.77 1.17
CA ALA A 120 6.82 9.94 2.58
C ALA A 120 5.62 9.68 3.52
N PRO A 121 4.39 10.20 3.28
CA PRO A 121 3.23 9.82 4.09
C PRO A 121 2.91 8.33 4.01
N ASN A 122 3.09 7.69 2.85
CA ASN A 122 2.91 6.25 2.71
C ASN A 122 3.96 5.47 3.52
N ALA A 123 5.24 5.81 3.40
CA ALA A 123 6.30 5.17 4.17
C ALA A 123 6.08 5.36 5.68
N PHE A 124 5.68 6.55 6.12
CA PHE A 124 5.32 6.81 7.52
C PHE A 124 4.15 5.95 7.99
N HIS A 125 3.07 5.85 7.19
CA HIS A 125 1.97 4.96 7.52
C HIS A 125 2.43 3.51 7.59
N HIS A 126 3.32 3.06 6.70
CA HIS A 126 3.87 1.71 6.70
C HIS A 126 4.68 1.44 7.98
N VAL A 127 5.48 2.39 8.48
CA VAL A 127 6.14 2.23 9.80
C VAL A 127 5.12 1.86 10.88
N LEU A 128 4.01 2.59 10.96
CA LEU A 128 3.00 2.34 11.99
C LEU A 128 2.19 1.05 11.74
N MET A 129 1.79 0.83 10.49
CA MET A 129 0.96 -0.32 10.10
C MET A 129 1.70 -1.64 10.30
N TYR A 130 2.96 -1.72 9.87
CA TYR A 130 3.75 -2.94 10.05
C TYR A 130 4.20 -3.14 11.49
N ALA A 131 4.47 -2.08 12.26
CA ALA A 131 4.67 -2.22 13.71
C ALA A 131 3.42 -2.83 14.38
N TYR A 132 2.22 -2.38 14.00
CA TYR A 132 0.97 -2.97 14.47
C TYR A 132 0.83 -4.45 14.09
N PHE A 133 1.09 -4.80 12.83
CA PHE A 133 1.07 -6.21 12.37
C PHE A 133 2.17 -7.07 13.01
N GLY A 134 3.27 -6.45 13.45
CA GLY A 134 4.31 -7.06 14.27
C GLY A 134 3.92 -7.27 15.74
N GLY A 135 2.77 -6.75 16.19
CA GLY A 135 2.23 -6.97 17.53
C GLY A 135 2.11 -5.71 18.40
N VAL A 136 2.45 -4.52 17.90
CA VAL A 136 2.34 -3.26 18.67
C VAL A 136 0.88 -2.78 18.70
N GLY A 137 0.07 -3.41 19.55
CA GLY A 137 -1.39 -3.20 19.61
C GLY A 137 -1.85 -1.77 19.89
N ALA A 138 -1.01 -0.96 20.55
CA ALA A 138 -1.30 0.45 20.87
C ALA A 138 -1.56 1.33 19.63
N LEU A 139 -1.05 0.93 18.45
CA LEU A 139 -1.19 1.68 17.22
C LEU A 139 -2.55 1.51 16.53
N ARG A 140 -3.40 0.58 16.99
CA ARG A 140 -4.67 0.21 16.34
C ARG A 140 -5.58 1.40 16.06
N SER A 141 -5.68 2.35 16.99
CA SER A 141 -6.55 3.53 16.86
C SER A 141 -6.03 4.56 15.86
N VAL A 142 -4.71 4.58 15.62
CA VAL A 142 -4.05 5.57 14.77
C VAL A 142 -4.08 5.15 13.29
N LEU A 143 -4.09 3.85 12.99
CA LEU A 143 -4.04 3.34 11.61
C LEU A 143 -5.16 3.87 10.70
N PRO A 144 -6.44 3.94 11.12
CA PRO A 144 -7.48 4.50 10.28
C PRO A 144 -7.22 5.96 9.92
N VAL A 145 -6.66 6.72 10.86
CA VAL A 145 -6.35 8.15 10.70
C VAL A 145 -5.18 8.33 9.74
N THR A 146 -4.05 7.68 10.02
CA THR A 146 -2.86 7.83 9.17
C THR A 146 -3.06 7.25 7.78
N GLY A 147 -3.83 6.15 7.65
CA GLY A 147 -4.24 5.58 6.37
C GLY A 147 -5.08 6.55 5.53
N THR A 148 -5.99 7.29 6.18
CA THR A 148 -6.79 8.32 5.51
C THR A 148 -5.94 9.52 5.10
N ILE A 149 -5.08 10.00 6.01
CA ILE A 149 -4.22 11.16 5.75
C ILE A 149 -3.29 10.90 4.56
N GLN A 150 -2.61 9.74 4.50
CA GLN A 150 -1.70 9.45 3.39
C GLN A 150 -2.42 9.44 2.03
N LEU A 151 -3.66 8.93 1.96
CA LEU A 151 -4.43 8.89 0.72
C LEU A 151 -4.90 10.29 0.30
N LEU A 152 -5.33 11.11 1.25
CA LEU A 152 -5.72 12.50 0.98
C LEU A 152 -4.52 13.34 0.52
N LEU A 153 -3.35 13.17 1.15
CA LEU A 153 -2.13 13.85 0.72
C LEU A 153 -1.69 13.40 -0.67
N GLY A 154 -1.79 12.10 -0.98
CA GLY A 154 -1.53 11.58 -2.32
C GLY A 154 -2.48 12.16 -3.37
N LEU A 155 -3.78 12.10 -3.11
CA LEU A 155 -4.81 12.62 -4.02
C LEU A 155 -4.69 14.13 -4.22
N GLY A 156 -4.67 14.89 -3.12
CA GLY A 156 -4.61 16.35 -3.14
C GLY A 156 -3.31 16.88 -3.72
N GLY A 157 -2.17 16.25 -3.38
CA GLY A 157 -0.87 16.62 -3.92
C GLY A 157 -0.77 16.40 -5.43
N GLU A 158 -1.22 15.26 -5.93
CA GLU A 158 -1.23 14.97 -7.37
C GLU A 158 -2.24 15.85 -8.13
N ALA A 159 -3.42 16.11 -7.55
CA ALA A 159 -4.41 17.00 -8.15
C ALA A 159 -3.90 18.45 -8.24
N TRP A 160 -3.22 18.93 -7.19
CA TRP A 160 -2.60 20.25 -7.19
C TRP A 160 -1.47 20.36 -8.23
N LEU A 161 -0.59 19.37 -8.32
CA LEU A 161 0.47 19.34 -9.34
C LEU A 161 -0.12 19.29 -10.75
N LEU A 162 -1.15 18.48 -10.97
CA LEU A 162 -1.86 18.42 -12.25
C LEU A 162 -2.45 19.78 -12.63
N TRP A 163 -3.14 20.43 -11.70
CA TRP A 163 -3.72 21.76 -11.91
C TRP A 163 -2.64 22.79 -12.22
N LYS A 164 -1.57 22.83 -11.43
CA LYS A 164 -0.43 23.73 -11.63
C LYS A 164 0.17 23.55 -13.03
N LYS A 165 0.48 22.32 -13.43
CA LYS A 165 1.03 22.03 -14.77
C LYS A 165 0.09 22.46 -15.89
N ARG A 166 -1.24 22.32 -15.72
CA ARG A 166 -2.21 22.81 -16.71
C ARG A 166 -2.17 24.33 -16.85
N VAL A 167 -2.11 25.06 -15.74
CA VAL A 167 -2.04 26.53 -15.73
C VAL A 167 -0.72 27.01 -16.33
N ASP A 168 0.38 26.35 -15.99
CA ASP A 168 1.73 26.70 -16.45
C ASP A 168 2.01 26.21 -17.89
N GLY A 169 1.07 25.49 -18.52
CA GLY A 169 1.23 24.93 -19.87
C GLY A 169 2.27 23.80 -19.96
N GLU A 170 2.64 23.18 -18.84
CA GLU A 170 3.65 22.12 -18.77
C GLU A 170 3.11 20.76 -19.23
N GLN A 171 3.97 19.97 -19.88
CA GLN A 171 3.70 18.60 -20.31
C GLN A 171 4.79 17.62 -19.80
N PRO A 172 4.50 16.31 -19.68
CA PRO A 172 3.20 15.67 -19.89
C PRO A 172 2.29 15.73 -18.64
N LEU A 173 0.97 15.79 -18.88
CA LEU A 173 -0.05 15.78 -17.81
C LEU A 173 -0.46 14.37 -17.36
N TRP A 174 -0.44 13.41 -18.29
CA TRP A 174 -0.97 12.05 -18.07
C TRP A 174 -0.42 11.31 -16.84
N PRO A 175 0.85 11.49 -16.40
CA PRO A 175 1.35 10.78 -15.22
C PRO A 175 0.58 11.17 -13.96
N HIS A 176 0.21 12.45 -13.84
CA HIS A 176 -0.54 12.98 -12.72
C HIS A 176 -2.03 12.61 -12.83
N GLU A 177 -2.60 12.59 -14.03
CA GLU A 177 -3.97 12.11 -14.27
C GLU A 177 -4.14 10.63 -13.85
N PHE A 178 -3.16 9.80 -14.23
CA PHE A 178 -3.08 8.41 -13.83
C PHE A 178 -3.00 8.26 -12.30
N ALA A 179 -2.16 9.05 -11.65
CA ALA A 179 -1.99 9.04 -10.20
C ALA A 179 -3.25 9.48 -9.45
N VAL A 180 -3.87 10.59 -9.85
CA VAL A 180 -5.13 11.10 -9.28
C VAL A 180 -6.22 10.04 -9.40
N SER A 181 -6.31 9.37 -10.56
CA SER A 181 -7.30 8.32 -10.79
C SER A 181 -7.12 7.14 -9.83
N LEU A 182 -5.88 6.63 -9.69
CA LEU A 182 -5.59 5.53 -8.75
C LEU A 182 -5.81 5.94 -7.29
N PHE A 183 -5.35 7.13 -6.87
CA PHE A 183 -5.62 7.61 -5.51
C PHE A 183 -7.10 7.78 -5.22
N GLY A 184 -7.88 8.25 -6.20
CA GLY A 184 -9.34 8.33 -6.09
C GLY A 184 -9.97 6.95 -5.88
N ILE A 185 -9.56 5.95 -6.68
CA ILE A 185 -10.01 4.57 -6.52
C ILE A 185 -9.65 4.03 -5.14
N TYR A 186 -8.39 4.19 -4.72
CA TYR A 186 -7.93 3.73 -3.40
C TYR A 186 -8.74 4.37 -2.27
N PHE A 187 -8.95 5.68 -2.33
CA PHE A 187 -9.70 6.42 -1.32
C PHE A 187 -11.15 5.96 -1.22
N VAL A 188 -11.84 5.74 -2.34
CA VAL A 188 -13.22 5.23 -2.34
C VAL A 188 -13.29 3.83 -1.74
N LEU A 189 -12.37 2.93 -2.13
CA LEU A 189 -12.33 1.57 -1.60
C LEU A 189 -12.00 1.56 -0.10
N TRP A 190 -11.07 2.41 0.34
CA TRP A 190 -10.73 2.59 1.75
C TRP A 190 -11.92 3.07 2.59
N LEU A 191 -12.66 4.07 2.12
CA LEU A 191 -13.86 4.56 2.81
C LEU A 191 -14.95 3.48 2.90
N ARG A 192 -15.10 2.66 1.85
CA ARG A 192 -16.02 1.52 1.85
C ARG A 192 -15.68 0.55 2.97
N GLU A 193 -14.40 0.19 3.10
CA GLU A 193 -13.93 -0.75 4.13
C GLU A 193 -14.07 -0.19 5.55
N LEU A 194 -13.76 1.09 5.76
CA LEU A 194 -13.97 1.74 7.06
C LEU A 194 -15.45 1.71 7.47
N ARG A 195 -16.36 1.99 6.53
CA ARG A 195 -17.82 1.92 6.76
C ARG A 195 -18.28 0.50 7.08
N GLN A 196 -17.78 -0.51 6.35
CA GLN A 196 -18.08 -1.92 6.61
C GLN A 196 -17.63 -2.34 8.03
N LYS A 197 -16.40 -1.99 8.42
CA LYS A 197 -15.86 -2.27 9.76
C LYS A 197 -16.66 -1.58 10.86
N ALA A 198 -17.05 -0.32 10.67
CA ALA A 198 -17.88 0.42 11.61
C ALA A 198 -19.28 -0.20 11.77
N SER A 199 -19.92 -0.59 10.66
CA SER A 199 -21.24 -1.25 10.67
C SER A 199 -21.23 -2.56 11.44
N ILE A 200 -20.22 -3.42 11.21
CA ILE A 200 -20.05 -4.68 11.93
C ILE A 200 -19.88 -4.42 13.43
N LYS A 201 -19.02 -3.47 13.81
CA LYS A 201 -18.81 -3.11 15.21
C LYS A 201 -20.10 -2.64 15.89
N GLY A 202 -20.90 -1.82 15.21
CA GLY A 202 -22.20 -1.35 15.71
C GLY A 202 -23.19 -2.49 15.94
N LYS A 203 -23.27 -3.45 15.00
CA LYS A 203 -24.13 -4.64 15.15
C LYS A 203 -23.72 -5.52 16.34
N VAL A 204 -22.42 -5.76 16.51
CA VAL A 204 -21.90 -6.56 17.65
C VAL A 204 -22.16 -5.87 18.98
N ALA A 205 -22.00 -4.55 19.06
CA ALA A 205 -22.31 -3.79 20.27
C ALA A 205 -23.79 -3.91 20.65
N LYS A 206 -24.69 -3.78 19.66
CA LYS A 206 -26.15 -3.92 19.86
C LYS A 206 -26.55 -5.32 20.33
N PHE A 207 -25.88 -6.37 19.86
CA PHE A 207 -26.16 -7.75 20.29
C PHE A 207 -25.68 -8.02 21.72
N LYS A 208 -24.58 -7.41 22.15
CA LYS A 208 -24.08 -7.56 23.54
C LYS A 208 -24.88 -6.78 24.58
N SER A 209 -25.69 -5.81 24.15
CA SER A 209 -26.54 -4.99 25.02
C SER A 209 -28.00 -5.43 25.05
N ALA A 210 -28.35 -6.51 24.34
CA ALA A 210 -29.66 -7.13 24.31
C ALA A 210 -29.63 -8.43 25.13
#